data_AF-F3G753-F1
#
_entry.id   AF-F3G753-F1
#
_cell.length_a   1.000
_cell.length_b   1.000
_cell.length_c   1.000
_cell.angle_alpha   90.00
_cell.angle_beta   90.00
_cell.angle_gamma   90.00
#
_symmetry.space_group_name_H-M   'P 1'
#
loop_
_entity.id
_entity.type
_entity.pdbx_description
1 polymer ?
#
loop_
_entity_poly.entity_id
_entity_poly.type
_entity_poly.pdbx_seq_one_letter_code
_entity_poly.pdbx_strand_id
1 'polypeptide(L)' 'MTTPATRSFADIRQALLDRQELALVDVREEAPFAQAHPLFAVNIPLSKLELEIFSRIPRRDTAVTLYDHGEGLAQI' A
#
# COMPACT_ATOMS: atom_id res chain seq x y z
N MET A 1 14.79 8.02 -12.59
CA MET A 1 13.52 8.21 -11.86
C MET A 1 12.56 7.14 -12.38
N THR A 2 12.11 6.23 -11.53
CA THR A 2 11.19 5.17 -11.91
C THR A 2 9.79 5.77 -11.97
N THR A 3 9.11 5.66 -13.11
CA THR A 3 7.71 6.09 -13.21
C THR A 3 6.86 5.17 -12.33
N PRO A 4 6.00 5.71 -11.45
CA PRO A 4 5.13 4.87 -10.64
C PRO A 4 4.15 4.12 -11.56
N ALA A 5 4.08 2.80 -11.41
CA ALA A 5 3.17 1.95 -12.17
C ALA A 5 1.88 1.70 -11.37
N THR A 6 0.73 1.78 -12.03
CA THR A 6 -0.56 1.42 -11.43
C THR A 6 -0.76 -0.10 -11.45
N ARG A 7 -1.26 -0.68 -10.36
CA ARG A 7 -1.70 -2.08 -10.28
C ARG A 7 -3.20 -2.13 -10.00
N SER A 8 -3.91 -3.03 -10.68
CA SER A 8 -5.33 -3.26 -10.50
C SER A 8 -5.61 -4.21 -9.32
N PHE A 9 -6.88 -4.27 -8.89
CA PHE A 9 -7.35 -5.29 -7.96
C PHE A 9 -6.99 -6.72 -8.42
N ALA A 10 -7.12 -7.02 -9.71
CA ALA A 10 -6.84 -8.34 -10.25
C ALA A 10 -5.37 -8.73 -10.08
N ASP A 11 -4.45 -7.77 -10.28
CA ASP A 11 -3.01 -7.99 -10.11
C ASP A 11 -2.66 -8.30 -8.66
N ILE A 12 -3.22 -7.54 -7.71
CA ILE A 12 -2.99 -7.76 -6.28
C ILE A 12 -3.57 -9.11 -5.85
N ARG A 13 -4.80 -9.43 -6.29
CA ARG A 13 -5.42 -10.73 -5.99
C ARG A 13 -4.62 -11.89 -6.54
N GLN A 14 -4.12 -11.79 -7.77
CA GLN A 14 -3.32 -12.84 -8.38
C GLN A 14 -2.00 -13.05 -7.63
N ALA A 15 -1.29 -11.97 -7.28
CA ALA A 15 -0.05 -12.07 -6.51
C ALA A 15 -0.27 -12.69 -5.11
N LEU A 16 -1.39 -12.40 -4.44
CA LEU A 16 -1.77 -13.07 -3.19
C LEU A 16 -2.03 -14.58 -3.38
N LEU A 17 -2.73 -14.97 -4.45
CA LEU A 17 -2.99 -16.39 -4.77
C LEU A 17 -1.69 -17.15 -5.08
N ASP A 18 -0.78 -16.51 -5.81
CA ASP A 18 0.53 -17.04 -6.17
C ASP A 18 1.52 -17.01 -5.00
N ARG A 19 1.11 -16.51 -3.84
CA ARG A 19 1.93 -16.34 -2.62
C ARG A 19 3.20 -15.52 -2.89
N GLN A 20 3.10 -14.57 -3.81
CA GLN A 20 4.17 -13.61 -4.09
C GLN A 20 4.22 -12.56 -2.98
N GLU A 21 5.43 -12.17 -2.60
CA GLU A 21 5.62 -11.08 -1.64
C GLU A 21 5.11 -9.76 -2.25
N LEU A 22 4.23 -9.08 -1.52
CA LEU A 22 3.74 -7.75 -1.86
C LEU A 22 3.40 -6.96 -0.59
N ALA A 23 3.34 -5.64 -0.71
CA ALA A 23 2.80 -4.77 0.31
C ALA A 23 1.68 -3.91 -0.26
N LEU A 24 0.49 -4.02 0.33
CA LEU A 24 -0.65 -3.16 0.03
C LEU A 24 -0.81 -2.17 1.18
N VAL A 25 -0.52 -0.90 0.93
CA VAL A 25 -0.43 0.15 1.95
C VAL A 25 -1.52 1.17 1.75
N ASP A 26 -2.35 1.33 2.77
CA ASP A 26 -3.33 2.40 2.88
C ASP A 26 -2.67 3.61 3.53
N VAL A 27 -2.60 4.72 2.79
CA VAL A 27 -1.93 5.95 3.26
C VAL A 27 -2.87 6.93 3.96
N ARG A 28 -4.15 6.57 4.13
CA ARG A 28 -5.12 7.34 4.90
C ARG A 28 -4.82 7.25 6.40
N GLU A 29 -5.48 8.09 7.19
CA GLU A 29 -5.41 7.99 8.65
C GLU A 29 -6.09 6.71 9.18
N GLU A 30 -5.83 6.38 10.45
CA GLU A 30 -6.29 5.11 11.04
C GLU A 30 -7.82 4.96 11.07
N ALA A 31 -8.54 6.06 11.33
CA ALA A 31 -10.00 6.03 11.43
C ALA A 31 -10.72 5.64 10.10
N PRO A 32 -10.41 6.24 8.94
CA PRO A 32 -10.98 5.79 7.66
C PRO A 32 -10.47 4.41 7.23
N PHE A 33 -9.23 4.04 7.59
CA PHE A 33 -8.76 2.66 7.39
C PHE A 33 -9.64 1.67 8.13
N ALA A 34 -9.83 1.83 9.45
CA ALA A 34 -10.60 0.92 10.29
C ALA A 34 -12.08 0.75 9.88
N GLN A 35 -12.65 1.69 9.12
CA GLN A 35 -14.00 1.58 8.58
C GLN A 35 -14.10 0.59 7.42
N ALA A 36 -13.09 0.57 6.53
CA ALA A 36 -13.03 -0.36 5.40
C ALA A 36 -11.63 -0.41 4.79
N HIS A 37 -11.10 -1.63 4.69
CA HIS A 37 -9.84 -1.92 4.00
C HIS A 37 -9.81 -3.37 3.48
N PRO A 38 -9.03 -3.68 2.43
CA PRO A 38 -8.75 -5.06 2.04
C PRO A 38 -8.08 -5.86 3.17
N LEU A 39 -8.31 -7.17 3.22
CA LEU A 39 -7.87 -8.04 4.32
C LEU A 39 -6.38 -7.97 4.64
N PHE A 40 -5.53 -7.88 3.61
CA PHE A 40 -4.07 -7.84 3.76
C PHE A 40 -3.48 -6.43 3.60
N ALA A 41 -4.32 -5.40 3.57
CA ALA A 41 -3.84 -4.03 3.58
C ALA A 41 -3.30 -3.67 4.97
N VAL A 42 -2.21 -2.89 5.00
CA VAL A 42 -1.68 -2.30 6.23
C VAL A 42 -1.87 -0.80 6.18
N ASN A 43 -2.22 -0.20 7.32
CA ASN A 43 -2.26 1.25 7.44
C ASN A 43 -0.87 1.79 7.77
N ILE A 44 -0.38 2.70 6.93
CA ILE A 44 0.78 3.56 7.22
C ILE A 44 0.36 4.96 6.77
N PRO A 45 -0.18 5.80 7.67
CA PRO A 45 -0.62 7.14 7.30
C PRO A 45 0.50 7.92 6.61
N LEU A 46 0.15 8.71 5.59
CA LEU A 46 1.12 9.49 4.83
C LEU A 46 2.02 10.34 5.76
N SER A 47 1.44 10.87 6.83
CA SER A 47 2.13 11.66 7.86
C SER A 47 3.26 10.92 8.62
N LYS A 48 3.30 9.59 8.54
CA LYS A 48 4.29 8.72 9.21
C LYS A 48 5.06 7.84 8.24
N LEU A 49 4.82 7.96 6.93
CA LEU A 49 5.32 7.03 5.93
C LEU A 49 6.85 6.93 5.98
N GLU A 50 7.56 8.06 5.96
CA GLU A 50 9.03 8.10 5.98
C GLU A 50 9.64 7.56 7.28
N LEU A 51 8.86 7.58 8.36
CA LEU A 51 9.30 7.12 9.69
C LEU A 51 9.16 5.60 9.84
N GLU A 52 8.11 5.01 9.26
CA GLU A 52 7.72 3.62 9.50
C GLU A 52 8.02 2.67 8.34
N ILE A 53 8.17 3.18 7.11
CA ILE A 53 8.24 2.32 5.92
C ILE A 53 9.39 1.31 5.98
N PHE A 54 10.58 1.70 6.48
CA PHE A 54 11.74 0.82 6.50
C PHE A 54 11.72 -0.23 7.61
N SER A 55 10.97 -0.02 8.69
CA SER A 55 10.79 -1.04 9.73
C SER A 55 9.69 -2.04 9.37
N ARG A 56 8.66 -1.59 8.63
CA ARG A 56 7.54 -2.43 8.18
C ARG A 56 7.83 -3.18 6.87
N ILE A 57 8.52 -2.54 5.93
CA ILE A 57 8.88 -3.09 4.60
C ILE A 57 10.40 -2.93 4.41
N PRO A 58 11.22 -3.77 5.04
CA PRO A 58 12.67 -3.61 5.04
C PRO A 58 13.33 -3.97 3.69
N ARG A 59 12.68 -4.82 2.89
CA ARG A 59 13.17 -5.20 1.56
C ARG A 59 12.85 -4.12 0.54
N ARG A 60 13.90 -3.59 -0.12
CA ARG A 60 13.81 -2.43 -1.02
C ARG A 60 13.21 -2.76 -2.39
N ASP A 61 13.13 -4.04 -2.71
CA ASP A 61 12.58 -4.59 -3.95
C ASP A 61 11.16 -5.17 -3.78
N THR A 62 10.58 -5.12 -2.58
CA THR A 62 9.19 -5.52 -2.36
C THR A 62 8.25 -4.72 -3.27
N ALA A 63 7.31 -5.40 -3.90
CA ALA A 63 6.31 -4.76 -4.74
C ALA A 63 5.28 -4.01 -3.88
N VAL A 64 5.50 -2.71 -3.64
CA VAL A 64 4.62 -1.84 -2.85
C VAL A 64 3.52 -1.20 -3.71
N THR A 65 2.26 -1.28 -3.27
CA THR A 65 1.14 -0.51 -3.82
C THR A 65 0.61 0.41 -2.74
N LEU A 66 0.62 1.71 -2.99
CA LEU A 66 -0.05 2.70 -2.17
C LEU A 66 -1.47 2.92 -2.70
N TYR A 67 -2.44 3.12 -1.82
CA TYR A 67 -3.80 3.52 -2.23
C TYR A 67 -4.46 4.41 -1.16
N ASP A 68 -5.48 5.13 -1.61
CA ASP A 68 -6.40 5.92 -0.79
C ASP A 68 -7.86 5.67 -1.26
N HIS A 69 -8.80 6.51 -0.81
CA HIS A 69 -10.20 6.49 -1.21
C HIS A 69 -10.64 7.82 -1.86
N GLY A 70 -9.76 8.43 -2.66
CA GLY A 70 -10.05 9.67 -3.39
C GLY A 70 -9.64 10.95 -2.69
N GLU A 71 -8.94 10.87 -1.55
CA GLU A 71 -8.37 12.03 -0.85
C GLU A 71 -7.16 12.65 -1.57
N GLY A 72 -6.59 11.96 -2.56
CA GLY A 72 -5.42 12.45 -3.32
C GLY A 72 -4.08 12.25 -2.61
N LEU A 73 -4.04 11.39 -1.61
CA LEU A 73 -2.83 11.03 -0.85
C LEU A 73 -1.93 10.07 -1.63
N ALA A 74 -2.48 9.29 -2.57
CA ALA A 74 -1.77 8.31 -3.38
C ALA A 74 -1.62 8.71 -4.87
N GLN A 75 -1.80 10.00 -5.19
CA GLN A 75 -1.64 10.52 -6.56
C GLN A 75 -0.17 10.78 -6.91
N ILE A 76 0.12 10.77 -8.22
CA ILE A 76 1.43 11.04 -8.83
C ILE A 76 1.46 12.48 -9.33
#